data_AF-A0A4Y2R9E0-F1
#
_entry.id   AF-A0A4Y2R9E0-F1
#
_cell.length_a   1.000
_cell.length_b   1.000
_cell.length_c   1.000
_cell.angle_alpha   90.00
_cell.angle_beta   90.00
_cell.angle_gamma   90.00
#
_symmetry.space_group_name_H-M   'P 1'
#
loop_
_entity.id
_entity.type
_entity.pdbx_description
1 polymer ?
#
loop_
_entity_poly.entity_id
_entity_poly.type
_entity_poly.pdbx_seq_one_letter_code
_entity_poly.pdbx_strand_id
1 'polypeptide(L)'
;MKISKEKCLNHVAKRLGTGLRNKVKEWQSKGVTIGGRKEGSLKVSTILKLTNFYRKAIKDNVPDVQKMKTAIFAALFHTSSTNKASKHNKCPTGVTSWCSYQRALANNEMVFNKKYTIDAF
;
A
#
# COMPACT_ATOMS: atom_id res chain seq x y z
N MET A 1 -28.97 16.30 20.32
CA MET A 1 -27.90 15.93 19.36
C MET A 1 -27.36 14.55 19.72
N LYS A 2 -27.57 13.52 18.90
CA LYS A 2 -26.98 12.19 19.13
C LYS A 2 -25.56 12.18 18.57
N ILE A 3 -24.56 11.99 19.43
CA ILE A 3 -23.16 11.82 19.02
C ILE A 3 -22.93 10.34 18.70
N SER A 4 -22.62 10.03 17.44
CA SER A 4 -22.20 8.69 17.00
C SER A 4 -20.70 8.52 17.24
N LYS A 5 -20.29 7.47 17.97
CA LYS A 5 -18.88 7.12 18.14
C LYS A 5 -18.41 6.28 16.94
N GLU A 6 -17.65 6.89 16.05
CA GLU A 6 -17.03 6.17 14.94
C GLU A 6 -15.62 5.68 15.29
N LYS A 7 -15.14 4.64 14.60
CA LYS A 7 -13.75 4.22 14.74
C LYS A 7 -12.84 5.28 14.12
N CYS A 8 -11.96 5.84 14.95
CA CYS A 8 -10.94 6.76 14.47
C CYS A 8 -10.07 6.09 13.39
N LEU A 9 -9.87 6.78 12.26
CA LEU A 9 -9.01 6.33 11.17
C LEU A 9 -7.61 5.90 11.65
N ASN A 10 -7.04 6.62 12.64
CA ASN A 10 -5.77 6.26 13.26
C ASN A 10 -5.83 4.89 13.93
N HIS A 11 -6.92 4.59 14.64
CA HIS A 11 -7.12 3.28 15.26
C HIS A 11 -7.20 2.16 14.22
N VAL A 12 -7.95 2.36 13.12
CA VAL A 12 -8.07 1.35 12.05
C VAL A 12 -6.70 1.10 11.39
N ALA A 13 -5.93 2.15 11.09
CA ALA A 13 -4.58 2.01 10.54
C ALA A 13 -3.63 1.28 11.52
N LYS A 14 -3.64 1.62 12.82
CA LYS A 14 -2.84 0.93 13.84
C LYS A 14 -3.14 -0.56 13.94
N ARG A 15 -4.40 -0.96 13.72
CA ARG A 15 -4.79 -2.38 13.68
C ARG A 15 -4.10 -3.12 12.53
N LEU A 16 -4.06 -2.54 11.33
CA LEU A 16 -3.35 -3.14 10.19
C LEU A 16 -1.87 -3.34 10.52
N GLY A 17 -1.18 -2.29 10.99
CA GLY A 17 0.24 -2.38 11.33
C GLY A 17 0.54 -3.44 12.40
N THR A 18 -0.36 -3.57 13.39
CA THR A 18 -0.24 -4.60 14.44
C THR A 18 -0.47 -6.00 13.88
N GLY A 19 -1.47 -6.18 13.02
CA GLY A 19 -1.73 -7.44 12.33
C GLY A 19 -0.53 -7.91 11.49
N LEU A 20 0.09 -7.00 10.74
CA LEU A 20 1.29 -7.30 9.94
C LEU A 20 2.47 -7.72 10.82
N ARG A 21 2.73 -7.01 11.93
CA ARG A 21 3.79 -7.38 12.89
C ARG A 21 3.54 -8.75 13.52
N ASN A 22 2.29 -9.05 13.86
CA ASN A 22 1.92 -10.35 14.40
C ASN A 22 2.14 -11.47 13.37
N LYS A 23 1.83 -11.23 12.10
CA LYS A 23 2.12 -12.19 11.02
C LYS A 23 3.60 -12.43 10.83
N VAL A 24 4.45 -11.40 10.91
CA VAL A 24 5.91 -11.59 10.87
C VAL A 24 6.37 -12.52 12.00
N LYS A 25 5.88 -12.30 13.23
CA LYS A 25 6.21 -13.16 14.38
C LYS A 25 5.70 -14.59 14.21
N GLU A 26 4.47 -14.76 13.73
CA GLU A 26 3.85 -16.08 13.50
C GLU A 26 4.63 -16.91 12.49
N TRP A 27 5.07 -16.31 11.38
CA TRP A 27 5.87 -17.03 10.38
C TRP A 27 7.29 -17.32 10.88
N GLN A 28 7.86 -16.39 11.65
CA GLN A 28 9.16 -16.60 12.29
C GLN A 28 9.15 -17.79 13.24
N SER A 29 8.08 -18.00 14.04
CA SER A 29 7.97 -19.18 14.91
C SER A 29 7.81 -20.50 14.15
N LYS A 30 7.44 -20.43 12.87
CA LYS A 30 7.37 -21.58 11.94
C LYS A 30 8.67 -21.79 11.15
N GLY A 31 9.76 -21.08 11.51
CA GLY A 31 11.04 -21.15 10.81
C GLY A 31 11.12 -20.35 9.50
N VAL A 32 10.07 -19.59 9.15
CA VAL A 32 10.02 -18.80 7.91
C VAL A 32 10.25 -17.31 8.20
N THR A 33 11.37 -16.77 7.73
CA THR A 33 11.67 -15.34 7.92
C THR A 33 11.10 -14.51 6.77
N ILE A 34 9.98 -13.85 7.00
CA ILE A 34 9.36 -12.89 6.05
C ILE A 34 9.71 -11.41 6.35
N GLY A 35 10.42 -11.14 7.45
CA GLY A 35 10.96 -9.83 7.80
C GLY A 35 12.46 -9.69 7.49
N GLY A 36 13.15 -8.78 8.19
CA GLY A 36 14.60 -8.62 8.13
C GLY A 36 15.09 -7.56 7.14
N ARG A 37 16.36 -7.66 6.71
CA ARG A 37 17.00 -6.63 5.84
C ARG A 37 16.79 -6.87 4.35
N LYS A 38 16.30 -8.06 3.97
CA LYS A 38 16.11 -8.41 2.57
C LYS A 38 15.10 -7.48 1.92
N GLU A 39 15.37 -7.14 0.68
CA GLU A 39 14.50 -6.30 -0.10
C GLU A 39 13.18 -7.05 -0.41
N GLY A 40 12.05 -6.34 -0.33
CA GLY A 40 10.72 -6.95 -0.41
C GLY A 40 10.23 -7.65 0.87
N SER A 41 11.04 -7.69 1.93
CA SER A 41 10.60 -8.22 3.23
C SER A 41 9.60 -7.29 3.94
N LEU A 42 8.77 -7.87 4.81
CA LEU A 42 7.93 -7.15 5.77
C LEU A 42 8.77 -6.60 6.94
N LYS A 43 9.79 -5.80 6.62
CA LYS A 43 10.55 -5.01 7.60
C LYS A 43 9.68 -3.91 8.20
N VAL A 44 10.10 -3.38 9.35
CA VAL A 44 9.37 -2.34 10.11
C VAL A 44 8.99 -1.15 9.21
N SER A 45 9.91 -0.69 8.37
CA SER A 45 9.64 0.42 7.44
C SER A 45 8.63 0.06 6.36
N THR A 46 8.64 -1.15 5.82
CA THR A 46 7.61 -1.63 4.87
C THR A 46 6.23 -1.66 5.53
N ILE A 47 6.13 -2.17 6.76
CA ILE A 47 4.87 -2.19 7.52
C ILE A 47 4.36 -0.77 7.79
N LEU A 48 5.26 0.15 8.14
CA LEU A 48 4.90 1.55 8.35
C LEU A 48 4.37 2.19 7.07
N LYS A 49 5.04 1.98 5.93
CA LYS A 49 4.58 2.45 4.61
C LYS A 49 3.18 1.91 4.28
N LEU A 50 2.97 0.58 4.39
CA LEU A 50 1.66 -0.05 4.15
C LEU A 50 0.56 0.52 5.07
N THR A 51 0.89 0.76 6.33
CA THR A 51 -0.05 1.36 7.31
C THR A 51 -0.44 2.78 6.90
N ASN A 52 0.52 3.58 6.45
CA ASN A 52 0.29 4.95 6.01
C ASN A 52 -0.52 5.00 4.70
N PHE A 53 -0.22 4.14 3.73
CA PHE A 53 -1.00 4.01 2.50
C PHE A 53 -2.45 3.63 2.79
N TYR A 54 -2.67 2.65 3.66
CA TYR A 54 -4.00 2.25 4.08
C TYR A 54 -4.78 3.40 4.72
N ARG A 55 -4.13 4.17 5.61
CA ARG A 55 -4.71 5.35 6.23
C ARG A 55 -5.11 6.40 5.19
N LYS A 56 -4.21 6.70 4.25
CA LYS A 56 -4.41 7.69 3.19
C LYS A 56 -5.52 7.27 2.22
N ALA A 57 -5.53 6.02 1.80
CA ALA A 57 -6.56 5.46 0.92
C ALA A 57 -7.97 5.60 1.50
N ILE A 58 -8.13 5.41 2.81
CA ILE A 58 -9.42 5.66 3.47
C ILE A 58 -9.72 7.16 3.50
N LYS A 59 -8.77 7.98 4.00
CA LYS A 59 -8.97 9.44 4.15
C LYS A 59 -9.40 10.10 2.85
N ASP A 60 -8.74 9.79 1.74
CA ASP A 60 -8.92 10.49 0.47
C ASP A 60 -10.19 10.05 -0.29
N ASN A 61 -10.81 8.94 0.11
CA ASN A 61 -11.94 8.36 -0.62
C ASN A 61 -13.24 8.28 0.19
N VAL A 62 -13.26 8.75 1.44
CA VAL A 62 -14.49 8.90 2.22
C VAL A 62 -15.46 9.86 1.51
N PRO A 63 -16.78 9.57 1.48
CA PRO A 63 -17.47 8.42 2.10
C PRO A 63 -17.61 7.18 1.20
N ASP A 64 -17.02 7.18 0.00
CA ASP A 64 -17.18 6.11 -0.99
C ASP A 64 -16.38 4.85 -0.64
N VAL A 65 -17.08 3.85 -0.08
CA VAL A 65 -16.49 2.58 0.35
C VAL A 65 -15.86 1.79 -0.81
N GLN A 66 -16.40 1.90 -2.02
CA GLN A 66 -15.84 1.18 -3.17
C GLN A 66 -14.55 1.82 -3.65
N LYS A 67 -14.48 3.15 -3.68
CA LYS A 67 -13.22 3.87 -3.95
C LYS A 67 -12.18 3.60 -2.86
N MET A 68 -12.57 3.55 -1.60
CA MET A 68 -11.66 3.17 -0.50
C MET A 68 -11.06 1.77 -0.73
N LYS A 69 -11.90 0.76 -1.00
CA LYS A 69 -11.44 -0.62 -1.30
C LYS A 69 -10.47 -0.61 -2.48
N THR A 70 -10.85 0.06 -3.57
CA THR A 70 -10.03 0.14 -4.78
C THR A 70 -8.66 0.75 -4.49
N ALA A 71 -8.61 1.88 -3.78
CA ALA A 71 -7.36 2.55 -3.40
C ALA A 71 -6.49 1.71 -2.46
N ILE A 72 -7.10 0.98 -1.52
CA ILE A 72 -6.38 0.04 -0.63
C ILE A 72 -5.72 -1.07 -1.45
N PHE A 73 -6.45 -1.70 -2.37
CA PHE A 73 -5.89 -2.73 -3.23
C PHE A 73 -4.84 -2.17 -4.21
N ALA A 74 -5.03 -0.95 -4.71
CA ALA A 74 -4.02 -0.27 -5.53
C ALA A 74 -2.68 -0.14 -4.80
N ALA A 75 -2.70 0.30 -3.53
CA ALA A 75 -1.50 0.40 -2.72
C ALA A 75 -0.85 -0.97 -2.45
N LEU A 76 -1.65 -2.00 -2.19
CA LEU A 76 -1.15 -3.36 -1.98
C LEU A 76 -0.49 -3.93 -3.25
N PHE A 77 -1.15 -3.77 -4.41
CA PHE A 77 -0.65 -4.27 -5.68
C PHE A 77 0.63 -3.54 -6.07
N HIS A 78 0.64 -2.22 -5.94
CA HIS A 78 1.82 -1.39 -6.18
C HIS A 78 3.02 -1.81 -5.32
N THR A 79 2.82 -2.00 -4.02
CA THR A 79 3.90 -2.39 -3.09
C THR A 79 4.38 -3.83 -3.29
N SER A 80 3.57 -4.70 -3.89
CA SER A 80 3.95 -6.08 -4.26
C SER A 80 4.42 -6.22 -5.72
N SER A 81 4.50 -5.11 -6.47
CA SER A 81 4.91 -5.09 -7.88
C SER A 81 6.41 -5.40 -8.00
N THR A 82 6.78 -6.14 -9.04
CA THR A 82 8.18 -6.44 -9.37
C THR A 82 8.44 -6.24 -10.86
N ASN A 83 9.70 -6.09 -11.25
CA ASN A 83 10.05 -5.97 -12.67
C ASN A 83 9.56 -7.16 -13.52
N LYS A 84 9.49 -8.36 -12.93
CA LYS A 84 9.02 -9.59 -13.61
C LYS A 84 7.49 -9.72 -13.61
N ALA A 85 6.83 -9.20 -12.57
CA ALA A 85 5.38 -9.26 -12.40
C ALA A 85 4.88 -7.88 -12.01
N SER A 86 4.62 -7.04 -13.02
CA SER A 86 4.15 -5.68 -12.81
C SER A 86 2.68 -5.68 -12.39
N LYS A 87 2.35 -4.89 -11.37
CA LYS A 87 1.01 -4.87 -10.74
C LYS A 87 0.48 -3.45 -10.62
N HIS A 88 0.55 -2.68 -11.70
CA HIS A 88 0.09 -1.29 -11.74
C HIS A 88 -1.36 -1.13 -12.21
N ASN A 89 -2.03 -2.23 -12.60
CA ASN A 89 -3.39 -2.25 -13.15
C ASN A 89 -4.48 -1.73 -12.20
N LYS A 90 -4.23 -1.68 -10.89
CA LYS A 90 -5.16 -1.11 -9.90
C LYS A 90 -4.82 0.32 -9.50
N CYS A 91 -3.66 0.83 -9.92
CA CYS A 91 -3.28 2.21 -9.66
C CYS A 91 -4.16 3.18 -10.47
N PRO A 92 -4.41 4.40 -9.99
CA PRO A 92 -5.11 5.40 -10.79
C PRO A 92 -4.36 5.68 -12.08
N THR A 93 -5.10 5.92 -13.16
CA THR A 93 -4.55 6.28 -14.47
C THR A 93 -4.44 7.80 -14.61
N GLY A 94 -3.73 8.26 -15.64
CA GLY A 94 -3.63 9.68 -15.98
C GLY A 94 -2.38 10.37 -15.43
N VAL A 95 -2.15 11.59 -15.93
CA VAL A 95 -0.94 12.39 -15.68
C VAL A 95 -0.78 12.82 -14.22
N THR A 96 -1.88 12.83 -13.45
CA THR A 96 -1.90 13.13 -12.01
C THR A 96 -1.80 11.88 -11.13
N SER A 97 -1.60 10.70 -11.74
CA SER A 97 -1.44 9.47 -10.98
C SER A 97 -0.22 9.53 -10.07
N TRP A 98 -0.41 9.13 -8.81
CA TRP A 98 0.70 8.92 -7.88
C TRP A 98 1.57 7.72 -8.29
N CYS A 99 1.06 6.83 -9.15
CA CYS A 99 1.82 5.71 -9.69
C CYS A 99 2.64 6.17 -10.90
N SER A 100 3.96 6.24 -10.74
CA SER A 100 4.88 6.68 -11.81
C SER A 100 4.73 5.88 -13.10
N TYR A 101 4.45 4.58 -13.02
CA TYR A 101 4.17 3.76 -14.20
C TYR A 101 2.94 4.24 -14.97
N GLN A 102 1.82 4.49 -14.28
CA GLN A 102 0.59 4.95 -14.92
C GLN A 102 0.70 6.37 -15.45
N ARG A 103 1.48 7.21 -14.76
CA ARG A 103 1.77 8.58 -15.20
C ARG A 103 2.63 8.60 -16.46
N ALA A 104 3.69 7.79 -16.51
CA ALA A 104 4.53 7.67 -17.70
C ALA A 104 3.73 7.16 -18.92
N LEU A 105 2.86 6.17 -18.73
CA LEU A 105 1.92 5.73 -19.78
C LEU A 105 1.02 6.86 -20.27
N ALA A 106 0.46 7.66 -19.36
CA ALA A 106 -0.41 8.77 -19.71
C ALA A 106 0.32 9.91 -20.45
N ASN A 107 1.62 10.08 -20.21
CA ASN A 107 2.47 11.07 -20.88
C ASN A 107 3.14 10.55 -22.16
N ASN A 108 2.89 9.31 -22.57
CA ASN A 108 3.61 8.63 -23.67
C ASN A 108 5.13 8.55 -23.46
N GLU A 109 5.58 8.43 -22.22
CA GLU A 109 6.99 8.28 -21.84
C GLU A 109 7.41 6.80 -21.80
N MET A 110 8.72 6.54 -21.91
CA MET A 110 9.25 5.18 -21.73
C MET A 110 9.02 4.67 -20.30
N VAL A 111 8.19 3.64 -20.17
CA VAL A 111 7.97 2.93 -18.91
C VAL A 111 9.13 1.99 -18.59
N PHE A 112 10.15 2.49 -17.88
CA PHE A 112 11.19 1.62 -17.34
C PHE A 112 10.65 0.81 -16.16
N ASN A 113 10.54 -0.50 -16.31
CA ASN A 113 10.15 -1.39 -15.21
C ASN A 113 11.28 -1.59 -14.19
N LYS A 114 12.22 -0.64 -14.05
CA LYS A 114 13.09 -0.57 -12.87
C LYS A 114 12.14 -0.31 -11.73
N LYS A 115 12.10 -1.18 -10.71
CA LYS A 115 11.50 -0.92 -9.39
C LYS A 115 11.41 0.58 -9.21
N TYR A 116 10.24 1.16 -9.54
CA TYR A 116 9.97 2.52 -9.17
C TYR A 116 9.91 2.36 -7.68
N THR A 117 11.00 2.77 -7.05
CA THR A 117 11.22 2.67 -5.63
C THR A 117 9.98 3.22 -4.96
N ILE A 118 9.74 2.72 -3.76
CA ILE A 118 8.58 3.06 -2.94
C ILE A 118 8.78 4.49 -2.40
N ASP A 119 8.98 5.43 -3.32
CA ASP A 119 9.24 6.85 -3.16
C ASP A 119 8.06 7.65 -3.74
N ALA A 120 6.95 6.96 -4.09
CA ALA A 120 5.66 7.61 -4.16
C ALA A 120 5.21 7.89 -2.70
N PHE A 121 5.55 9.11 -2.26
CA PHE A 121 5.48 9.81 -0.96
C PHE A 121 6.79 9.89 -0.20
#